data_AF-A0A0E9V0L0-F1
#
_entry.id   AF-A0A0E9V0L0-F1
#
_cell.length_a   1.000
_cell.length_b   1.000
_cell.length_c   1.000
_cell.angle_alpha   90.00
_cell.angle_beta   90.00
_cell.angle_gamma   90.00
#
_symmetry.space_group_name_H-M   'P 1'
#
loop_
_entity.id
_entity.type
_entity.pdbx_description
1 polymer ?
#
loop_
_entity_poly.entity_id
_entity_poly.type
_entity_poly.pdbx_seq_one_letter_code
_entity_poly.pdbx_strand_id
1 'polypeptide(L)'
;MMCGVLHATRSVDINTEEIFYTFDTNTGKESFISIPFEKFQETYHYLDYNPTDQKLYMYNSGYYVSYHVWFNHTAVNAPQLLI
;
A
#
# COMPACT_ATOMS: atom_id res chain seq x y z
N MET A 1 -4.00 4.80 -4.56
CA MET A 1 -3.29 6.10 -4.64
C MET A 1 -3.70 6.93 -3.45
N MET A 2 -2.78 7.64 -2.81
CA MET A 2 -3.07 8.40 -1.59
C MET A 2 -2.33 9.73 -1.62
N CYS A 3 -3.02 10.83 -1.30
CA CYS A 3 -2.43 12.18 -1.18
C CYS A 3 -1.56 12.60 -2.38
N GLY A 4 -1.94 12.19 -3.60
CA GLY A 4 -1.14 12.47 -4.81
C GLY A 4 0.09 11.57 -4.99
N VAL A 5 0.21 10.50 -4.21
CA VAL A 5 1.29 9.51 -4.35
C VAL A 5 0.72 8.17 -4.79
N LEU A 6 1.15 7.71 -5.96
CA LEU A 6 0.89 6.36 -6.46
C LEU A 6 1.84 5.40 -5.76
N HIS A 7 1.28 4.30 -5.25
CA HIS A 7 2.01 3.23 -4.58
C HIS A 7 1.80 1.96 -5.41
N ALA A 8 2.87 1.27 -5.77
CA ALA A 8 2.83 0.03 -6.53
C ALA A 8 3.29 -1.15 -5.64
N THR A 9 2.61 -2.28 -5.80
CA THR A 9 2.87 -3.50 -5.05
C THR A 9 3.46 -4.59 -5.94
N ARG A 10 4.21 -5.50 -5.32
CA ARG A 10 4.65 -6.75 -5.94
C ARG A 10 4.59 -7.88 -4.92
N SER A 11 4.31 -9.09 -5.40
CA SER A 11 4.36 -10.29 -4.58
C SER A 11 5.80 -10.65 -4.26
N VAL A 12 6.10 -10.84 -2.98
CA VAL A 12 7.40 -11.34 -2.49
C VAL A 12 7.37 -12.86 -2.44
N ASP A 13 6.29 -13.42 -1.92
CA ASP A 13 6.04 -14.86 -1.85
C ASP A 13 4.52 -15.17 -1.91
N ILE A 14 4.12 -16.40 -1.55
CA ILE A 14 2.73 -16.85 -1.58
C ILE A 14 1.82 -16.17 -0.54
N ASN A 15 2.38 -15.62 0.55
CA ASN A 15 1.67 -15.02 1.67
C ASN A 15 2.06 -13.54 1.88
N THR A 16 3.12 -13.07 1.23
CA THR A 16 3.66 -11.71 1.42
C THR A 16 3.55 -10.90 0.14
N GLU A 17 2.96 -9.72 0.25
CA GLU A 17 3.00 -8.65 -0.74
C GLU A 17 3.85 -7.51 -0.18
N GLU A 18 4.48 -6.70 -1.03
CA GLU A 18 5.12 -5.48 -0.56
C GLU A 18 4.80 -4.29 -1.44
N ILE A 19 4.68 -3.11 -0.82
CA ILE A 19 4.76 -1.86 -1.56
C ILE A 19 6.23 -1.58 -1.81
N PHE A 20 6.63 -1.60 -3.08
CA PHE A 20 8.03 -1.53 -3.48
C PHE A 20 8.40 -0.21 -4.19
N TYR A 21 7.40 0.51 -4.68
CA TYR A 21 7.62 1.70 -5.50
C TYR A 21 6.56 2.77 -5.23
N THR A 22 7.01 4.02 -5.25
CA THR A 22 6.16 5.20 -5.13
C THR A 22 6.46 6.23 -6.20
N PHE A 23 5.42 6.91 -6.65
CA PHE A 23 5.49 8.02 -7.59
C PHE A 23 4.63 9.17 -7.09
N ASP A 24 5.24 10.29 -6.74
CA ASP A 24 4.55 11.52 -6.36
C ASP A 24 4.08 12.26 -7.63
N THR A 25 2.78 12.25 -7.89
CA THR A 25 2.20 12.87 -9.08
C THR A 25 2.27 14.41 -9.04
N ASN A 26 2.53 15.02 -7.89
CA ASN A 26 2.68 16.47 -7.77
C ASN A 26 4.09 16.92 -8.16
N THR A 27 5.11 16.13 -7.82
CA THR A 27 6.53 16.50 -8.03
C THR A 27 7.21 15.69 -9.13
N GLY A 28 6.60 14.61 -9.60
CA GLY A 28 7.19 13.66 -10.54
C GLY A 28 8.32 12.82 -9.94
N LYS A 29 8.51 12.84 -8.62
CA LYS A 29 9.57 12.11 -7.94
C LYS A 29 9.19 10.65 -7.75
N GLU A 30 10.15 9.78 -8.03
CA GLU A 30 10.04 8.34 -7.83
C GLU A 30 10.86 7.93 -6.61
N SER A 31 10.43 6.87 -5.91
CA SER A 31 11.20 6.29 -4.81
C SER A 31 10.93 4.80 -4.68
N PHE A 32 11.99 4.03 -4.44
CA PHE A 32 11.92 2.61 -4.12
C PHE A 32 11.90 2.45 -2.60
N ILE A 33 10.89 1.73 -2.11
CA ILE A 33 10.67 1.47 -0.70
C ILE A 33 10.46 -0.04 -0.51
N SER A 34 10.35 -0.51 0.73
CA SER A 34 9.94 -1.89 1.01
C SER A 34 9.09 -1.86 2.27
N ILE A 35 7.78 -2.01 2.05
CA ILE A 35 6.78 -2.13 3.11
C ILE A 35 6.07 -3.46 2.88
N PRO A 36 6.56 -4.55 3.50
CA PRO A 36 5.92 -5.85 3.39
C PRO A 36 4.64 -5.89 4.23
N PHE A 37 3.64 -6.62 3.73
CA PHE A 37 2.39 -6.91 4.45
C PHE A 37 1.86 -8.29 4.04
N GLU A 38 1.12 -8.92 4.95
CA GLU A 38 0.55 -10.25 4.71
C GLU A 38 -0.64 -10.14 3.75
N LYS A 39 -0.58 -10.81 2.59
CA LYS A 39 -1.74 -10.93 1.70
C LYS A 39 -2.59 -12.11 2.12
N PHE A 40 -3.91 -11.91 2.11
CA PHE A 40 -4.87 -12.91 2.56
C PHE A 40 -4.88 -14.18 1.70
N GLN A 41 -4.61 -14.05 0.40
CA GLN A 41 -4.56 -15.14 -0.57
C GLN A 41 -3.39 -14.91 -1.53
N GLU A 42 -2.93 -15.97 -2.19
CA GLU A 42 -1.81 -15.91 -3.15
C GLU A 42 -2.02 -14.87 -4.25
N THR A 43 -3.26 -14.70 -4.69
CA THR A 43 -3.66 -13.70 -5.69
C THR A 43 -4.75 -12.79 -5.14
N TYR A 44 -4.94 -11.64 -5.80
CA TYR A 44 -6.06 -10.74 -5.55
C TYR A 44 -6.45 -10.00 -6.83
N HIS A 45 -7.66 -9.46 -6.88
CA HIS A 45 -8.15 -8.72 -8.04
C HIS A 45 -8.15 -7.20 -7.83
N TYR A 46 -8.39 -6.76 -6.59
CA TYR A 46 -8.34 -5.34 -6.25
C TYR A 46 -7.59 -5.12 -4.94
N LEU A 47 -6.85 -4.01 -4.93
CA LEU A 47 -6.23 -3.44 -3.75
C LEU A 47 -6.52 -1.94 -3.76
N ASP A 48 -7.39 -1.48 -2.86
CA ASP A 48 -7.94 -0.13 -2.89
C ASP A 48 -7.77 0.57 -1.54
N TYR A 49 -7.34 1.83 -1.55
CA TYR A 49 -7.19 2.62 -0.33
C TYR A 49 -8.38 3.55 -0.19
N ASN A 50 -9.09 3.45 0.94
CA ASN A 50 -10.18 4.36 1.27
C ASN A 50 -9.67 5.49 2.19
N PRO A 51 -9.69 6.76 1.73
CA PRO A 51 -9.23 7.88 2.55
C PRO A 51 -10.20 8.25 3.68
N THR A 52 -11.46 7.81 3.62
CA THR A 52 -12.50 8.16 4.62
C THR A 52 -12.22 7.51 5.98
N ASP A 53 -11.74 6.26 5.96
CA ASP A 53 -11.46 5.47 7.16
C ASP A 53 -10.00 4.99 7.24
N GLN A 54 -9.16 5.43 6.32
CA GLN A 54 -7.71 5.17 6.28
C GLN A 54 -7.37 3.67 6.28
N LYS A 55 -8.09 2.90 5.47
CA LYS A 55 -7.88 1.46 5.32
C LYS A 55 -7.52 1.07 3.90
N LEU A 56 -6.69 0.04 3.80
CA LEU A 56 -6.40 -0.64 2.54
C LEU A 56 -7.30 -1.88 2.45
N TYR A 57 -8.02 -2.03 1.35
CA TYR A 57 -8.96 -3.11 1.11
C TYR A 57 -8.46 -4.03 0.02
N MET A 58 -8.39 -5.32 0.32
CA MET A 58 -8.07 -6.36 -0.64
C MET A 58 -9.31 -7.18 -0.95
N TYR A 59 -9.62 -7.30 -2.24
CA TYR A 59 -10.70 -8.14 -2.73
C TYR A 59 -10.16 -9.31 -3.55
N ASN A 60 -10.64 -10.51 -3.22
CA ASN A 60 -10.49 -11.68 -4.07
C ASN A 60 -11.65 -12.66 -3.87
N SER A 61 -12.29 -13.07 -4.96
CA SER A 61 -13.22 -14.22 -5.00
C SER A 61 -14.29 -14.21 -3.89
N GLY A 62 -14.90 -13.06 -3.63
CA GLY A 62 -15.95 -12.90 -2.60
C GLY A 62 -15.45 -12.54 -1.20
N TYR A 63 -14.14 -12.55 -0.96
CA TYR A 63 -13.54 -12.06 0.28
C TYR A 63 -13.17 -10.59 0.16
N TYR A 64 -13.43 -9.84 1.24
CA TYR A 64 -13.09 -8.43 1.38
C TYR A 64 -12.36 -8.23 2.70
N VAL A 65 -11.05 -8.04 2.63
CA VAL A 65 -10.15 -7.94 3.79
C VAL A 65 -9.70 -6.49 3.92
N SER A 66 -9.65 -5.97 5.14
CA SER A 66 -9.18 -4.62 5.42
C SER A 66 -7.90 -4.64 6.24
N TYR A 67 -6.92 -3.83 5.84
CA TYR A 67 -5.70 -3.57 6.57
C TYR A 67 -5.74 -2.16 7.14
N HIS A 68 -5.29 -2.02 8.38
CA HIS A 68 -5.06 -0.71 8.96
C HIS A 68 -3.79 -0.11 8.38
N VAL A 69 -3.81 1.19 8.19
CA VAL A 69 -2.70 1.91 7.61
C VAL A 69 -2.29 3.03 8.56
N TRP A 70 -0.99 3.14 8.85
CA TRP A 70 -0.43 4.19 9.69
C TRP A 70 0.53 5.08 8.91
N PHE A 71 0.52 6.37 9.26
CA PHE A 71 1.36 7.38 8.65
C PHE A 71 2.27 7.99 9.70
N ASN A 72 3.57 7.84 9.50
CA ASN A 72 4.54 8.50 10.35
C ASN A 72 4.81 9.93 9.85
N HIS A 73 4.04 10.90 10.35
CA HIS A 73 4.19 12.32 10.00
C HIS A 73 5.45 12.99 10.57
N THR A 74 6.19 12.33 11.47
CA THR A 74 7.40 12.90 12.09
C THR A 74 8.70 12.40 11.44
N ALA A 75 8.60 11.52 10.44
CA ALA A 75 9.76 11.04 9.70
C ALA A 75 10.38 12.20 8.88
N VAL A 76 11.63 12.55 9.21
CA VAL A 76 12.42 13.65 8.61
C VAL A 76 12.61 13.48 7.09
N ASN A 77 12.43 12.26 6.57
CA ASN A 77 12.72 11.88 5.18
C ASN A 77 11.48 11.51 4.33
N ALA A 78 10.30 12.03 4.67
CA ALA A 78 8.96 11.81 4.06
C ALA A 78 8.07 10.87 4.89
N PRO A 79 6.73 11.08 4.88
CA PRO A 79 5.80 10.25 5.64
C PRO A 79 5.92 8.79 5.23
N GLN A 80 6.29 7.94 6.19
CA GLN A 80 6.40 6.51 5.98
C GLN A 80 5.03 5.86 6.17
N LEU A 81 4.62 5.10 5.17
CA LEU A 81 3.44 4.24 5.19
C LEU A 81 3.77 2.93 5.93
N LEU A 82 2.89 2.50 6.82
CA LEU A 82 2.95 1.19 7.48
C LEU A 82 1.59 0.49 7.37
N ILE A 83 1.61 -0.84 7.26
CA ILE A 83 0.44 -1.73 7.11
C ILE A 83 0.50 -2.80 8.19
#